data_AF-A0A7R8X4S7-F1
#
_entry.id   AF-A0A7R8X4S7-F1
#
_cell.length_a   1.000
_cell.length_b   1.000
_cell.length_c   1.000
_cell.angle_alpha   90.00
_cell.angle_beta   90.00
_cell.angle_gamma   90.00
#
_symmetry.space_group_name_H-M   'P 1'
#
loop_
_entity.id
_entity.type
_entity.pdbx_description
1 polymer ?
#
loop_
_entity_poly.entity_id
_entity_poly.type
_entity_poly.pdbx_seq_one_letter_code
_entity_poly.pdbx_strand_id
1 'polypeptide(L)'
;MQHSASLGDSDSRRLSLRNVSLATSGRYRCEVSAEAPSFQTVKDSFHLQIYVLPSRGPVINGVLDYRRLGVRKGDELRLNCSCHQSAPPTSLSWFINDHKVHDKHVLEYPPREEGELMTSVLGLRIKMEERHMAEHALRVKCVASLDPVFWRSQEESFPIIQDFPLPDDGSSGVAVAPSTTGKCILSRPSSRDFQAPSQLPLPCILMKIRLSRNVLHEAVRRSERQ
;
A
#
# COMPACT_ATOMS: atom_id res chain seq x y z
N MET A 1 26.72 -16.32 -1.10
CA MET A 1 27.50 -15.12 -1.45
C MET A 1 27.86 -14.39 -0.16
N GLN A 2 29.10 -13.95 0.03
CA GLN A 2 29.55 -13.29 1.26
C GLN A 2 29.25 -11.79 1.18
N HIS A 3 28.39 -11.28 2.08
CA HIS A 3 28.23 -9.85 2.31
C HIS A 3 29.42 -9.38 3.17
N SER A 4 30.26 -8.49 2.64
CA SER A 4 31.44 -8.01 3.35
C SER A 4 31.14 -6.69 4.06
N ALA A 5 31.42 -6.66 5.37
CA ALA A 5 31.54 -5.40 6.09
C ALA A 5 32.73 -4.63 5.53
N SER A 6 32.55 -3.36 5.15
CA SER A 6 33.65 -2.55 4.65
C SER A 6 34.50 -2.07 5.82
N LEU A 7 35.60 -2.79 6.08
CA LEU A 7 36.52 -2.52 7.18
C LEU A 7 37.19 -1.13 7.09
N GLY A 8 37.26 -0.52 5.90
CA GLY A 8 37.84 0.81 5.69
C GLY A 8 36.92 1.99 6.01
N ASP A 9 35.62 1.76 6.26
CA ASP A 9 34.65 2.81 6.62
C ASP A 9 33.85 2.44 7.88
N SER A 10 34.21 1.34 8.54
CA SER A 10 33.58 0.90 9.78
C SER A 10 34.51 1.21 10.96
N ASP A 11 33.95 1.79 12.01
CA ASP A 11 34.66 2.15 13.25
C ASP A 11 34.06 1.40 14.45
N SER A 12 34.61 1.62 15.65
CA SER A 12 34.14 1.00 16.91
C SER A 12 32.66 1.27 17.24
N ARG A 13 32.02 2.23 16.58
CA ARG A 13 30.61 2.61 16.77
C ARG A 13 29.77 2.60 15.48
N ARG A 14 30.39 2.35 14.32
CA ARG A 14 29.74 2.49 13.01
C ARG A 14 30.04 1.28 12.14
N LEU A 15 29.00 0.61 11.67
CA LEU A 15 29.10 -0.50 10.72
C LEU A 15 28.67 -0.01 9.34
N SER A 16 29.59 -0.02 8.37
CA SER A 16 29.31 0.32 6.97
C SER A 16 29.27 -0.94 6.11
N LEU A 17 28.08 -1.25 5.58
CA LEU A 17 27.83 -2.36 4.67
C LEU A 17 27.89 -1.88 3.22
N ARG A 18 28.58 -2.63 2.36
CA ARG A 18 28.63 -2.39 0.91
C ARG A 18 27.95 -3.52 0.16
N ASN A 19 27.46 -3.24 -1.05
CA ASN A 19 26.77 -4.20 -1.91
C ASN A 19 25.60 -4.89 -1.20
N VAL A 20 24.73 -4.07 -0.62
CA VAL A 20 23.56 -4.54 0.14
C VAL A 20 22.51 -5.10 -0.83
N SER A 21 22.00 -6.30 -0.53
CA SER A 21 20.93 -6.96 -1.25
C SER A 21 19.89 -7.54 -0.29
N LEU A 22 18.78 -8.10 -0.79
CA LEU A 22 17.73 -8.68 0.07
C LEU A 22 18.27 -9.71 1.07
N ALA A 23 19.28 -10.49 0.69
CA ALA A 23 19.94 -11.47 1.56
C ALA A 23 20.74 -10.85 2.73
N THR A 24 21.01 -9.54 2.70
CA THR A 24 21.63 -8.80 3.81
C THR A 24 20.62 -8.50 4.94
N SER A 25 19.33 -8.75 4.73
CA SER A 25 18.31 -8.61 5.78
C SER A 25 18.52 -9.66 6.87
N GLY A 26 18.48 -9.25 8.15
CA GLY A 26 18.70 -10.17 9.26
C GLY A 26 19.05 -9.52 10.58
N ARG A 27 19.38 -10.34 11.58
CA ARG A 27 19.75 -9.89 12.92
C ARG A 27 21.25 -9.66 13.02
N TYR A 28 21.62 -8.42 13.31
CA TYR A 28 22.99 -8.00 13.54
C TYR A 28 23.21 -7.81 15.05
N ARG A 29 24.39 -8.18 15.54
CA ARG A 29 24.75 -8.10 16.96
C ARG A 29 26.02 -7.27 17.12
N CYS A 30 25.95 -6.26 17.98
CA CYS A 30 27.13 -5.54 18.47
C CYS A 30 27.57 -6.17 19.79
N GLU A 31 28.87 -6.39 19.96
CA GLU A 31 29.48 -6.99 21.13
C GLU A 31 30.71 -6.18 21.53
N VAL A 32 30.74 -5.75 22.79
CA VAL A 32 31.84 -5.00 23.39
C VAL A 32 32.33 -5.77 24.60
N SER A 33 33.60 -6.14 24.62
CA SER A 33 34.22 -6.87 25.72
C SER A 33 35.27 -6.01 26.41
N ALA A 34 35.22 -5.95 27.74
CA ALA A 34 36.27 -5.40 28.58
C ALA A 34 37.40 -6.42 28.77
N GLU A 35 38.63 -5.94 28.90
CA GLU A 35 39.80 -6.78 29.17
C GLU A 35 39.96 -7.01 30.69
N ALA A 36 41.03 -7.70 31.09
CA ALA A 36 41.38 -7.92 32.48
C ALA A 36 41.33 -6.61 33.30
N PRO A 37 40.84 -6.66 34.57
CA PRO A 37 40.50 -7.85 35.35
C PRO A 37 39.02 -8.29 35.26
N SER A 38 38.13 -7.53 34.61
CA SER A 38 36.67 -7.71 34.77
C SER A 38 36.00 -8.56 33.68
N PHE A 39 36.64 -8.76 32.51
CA PHE A 39 36.17 -9.60 31.40
C PHE A 39 34.67 -9.52 31.10
N GLN A 40 34.05 -8.34 31.26
CA GLN A 40 32.63 -8.16 31.02
C GLN A 40 32.35 -7.99 29.53
N THR A 41 31.30 -8.63 29.03
CA THR A 41 30.86 -8.46 27.64
C THR A 41 29.43 -7.96 27.58
N VAL A 42 29.22 -6.82 26.93
CA VAL A 42 27.89 -6.27 26.66
C VAL A 42 27.54 -6.48 25.21
N LYS A 43 26.32 -6.96 24.96
CA LYS A 43 25.84 -7.29 23.62
C LYS A 43 24.46 -6.69 23.42
N ASP A 44 24.23 -6.15 22.24
CA ASP A 44 22.90 -5.76 21.77
C ASP A 44 22.68 -6.21 20.34
N SER A 45 21.43 -6.35 19.95
CA SER A 45 21.06 -6.84 18.63
C SER A 45 19.98 -5.96 18.02
N PHE A 46 20.12 -5.69 16.73
CA PHE A 46 19.10 -5.02 15.94
C PHE A 46 18.75 -5.87 14.71
N HIS A 47 17.54 -5.69 14.20
CA HIS A 47 17.11 -6.31 12.95
C HIS A 47 17.24 -5.29 11.82
N LEU A 48 18.08 -5.61 10.84
CA LEU A 48 18.19 -4.88 9.59
C LEU A 48 17.15 -5.43 8.63
N GLN A 49 16.14 -4.63 8.32
CA GLN A 49 15.15 -4.97 7.30
C GLN A 49 15.43 -4.18 6.03
N ILE A 50 15.51 -4.89 4.91
CA ILE A 50 15.67 -4.31 3.59
C ILE A 50 14.32 -4.27 2.90
N TYR A 51 14.04 -3.15 2.26
CA TYR A 51 12.82 -2.89 1.53
C TYR A 51 13.12 -2.68 0.05
N VAL A 52 12.42 -3.41 -0.80
CA VAL A 52 12.29 -3.12 -2.23
C VAL A 52 10.90 -2.54 -2.43
N LEU A 53 10.85 -1.27 -2.81
CA LEU A 53 9.59 -0.58 -3.04
C LEU A 53 8.99 -0.96 -4.40
N PRO A 54 7.67 -1.12 -4.49
CA PRO A 54 7.02 -1.34 -5.77
C PRO A 54 7.20 -0.09 -6.66
N SER A 55 7.36 -0.32 -7.97
CA SER A 55 7.58 0.76 -8.94
C SER A 55 6.33 1.61 -9.20
N ARG A 56 5.14 1.07 -8.90
CA ARG A 56 3.84 1.71 -9.12
C ARG A 56 2.94 1.53 -7.90
N GLY A 57 1.88 2.31 -7.83
CA GLY A 57 0.82 2.13 -6.83
C GLY A 57 0.00 0.85 -7.05
N PRO A 58 -0.93 0.55 -6.12
CA PRO A 58 -1.84 -0.57 -6.28
C PRO A 58 -2.73 -0.40 -7.51
N VAL A 59 -3.17 -1.53 -8.08
CA VAL A 59 -4.08 -1.59 -9.23
C VAL A 59 -5.39 -2.24 -8.84
N ILE A 60 -6.52 -1.57 -9.11
CA ILE A 60 -7.87 -2.11 -8.91
C ILE A 60 -8.36 -2.79 -10.19
N ASN A 61 -8.61 -4.10 -10.10
CA ASN A 61 -9.13 -4.94 -11.18
C ASN A 61 -10.62 -5.25 -10.96
N GLY A 62 -11.35 -5.53 -12.05
CA GLY A 62 -12.78 -5.84 -12.01
C GLY A 62 -13.70 -4.61 -12.12
N VAL A 63 -13.16 -3.45 -12.48
CA VAL A 63 -13.88 -2.16 -12.44
C VAL A 63 -14.76 -1.88 -13.66
N LEU A 64 -14.52 -2.56 -14.79
CA LEU A 64 -15.09 -2.17 -16.09
C LEU A 64 -16.62 -2.25 -16.12
N ASP A 65 -17.18 -3.31 -15.54
CA ASP A 65 -18.63 -3.53 -15.54
C ASP A 65 -19.33 -2.47 -14.68
N TYR A 66 -18.83 -2.23 -13.47
CA TYR A 66 -19.38 -1.23 -12.55
C TYR A 66 -19.20 0.21 -13.05
N ARG A 67 -18.12 0.50 -13.79
CA ARG A 67 -17.91 1.83 -14.38
C ARG A 67 -18.90 2.11 -15.52
N ARG A 68 -19.31 1.09 -16.28
CA ARG A 68 -20.23 1.24 -17.41
C ARG A 68 -21.70 1.14 -17.01
N LEU A 69 -22.03 0.18 -16.16
CA LEU A 69 -23.40 -0.15 -15.78
C LEU A 69 -23.83 0.50 -14.46
N GLY A 70 -22.91 1.10 -13.71
CA GLY A 70 -23.20 1.59 -12.37
C GLY A 70 -23.49 0.47 -11.37
N VAL A 71 -23.86 0.86 -10.16
CA VAL A 71 -24.08 -0.03 -9.02
C VAL A 71 -25.48 0.21 -8.46
N ARG A 72 -26.22 -0.87 -8.19
CA ARG A 72 -27.58 -0.86 -7.63
C ARG A 72 -27.64 -1.51 -6.25
N LYS A 73 -28.70 -1.20 -5.51
CA LYS A 73 -28.97 -1.82 -4.21
C LYS A 73 -29.12 -3.34 -4.39
N GLY A 74 -28.43 -4.11 -3.56
CA GLY A 74 -28.43 -5.56 -3.64
C GLY A 74 -27.36 -6.17 -4.55
N ASP A 75 -26.69 -5.39 -5.39
CA ASP A 75 -25.57 -5.86 -6.20
C ASP A 75 -24.44 -6.38 -5.31
N GLU A 76 -23.71 -7.37 -5.80
CA GLU A 76 -22.50 -7.88 -5.14
C GLU A 76 -21.26 -7.33 -5.87
N LEU A 77 -20.55 -6.42 -5.22
CA LEU A 77 -19.31 -5.84 -5.74
C LEU A 77 -18.16 -6.82 -5.51
N ARG A 78 -17.47 -7.18 -6.60
CA ARG A 78 -16.31 -8.07 -6.60
C ARG A 78 -15.13 -7.39 -7.28
N LEU A 79 -14.15 -6.96 -6.50
CA LEU A 79 -12.96 -6.27 -6.98
C LEU A 79 -11.69 -6.92 -6.43
N ASN A 80 -10.58 -6.80 -7.14
CA ASN A 80 -9.28 -7.27 -6.69
C ASN A 80 -8.26 -6.14 -6.77
N CYS A 81 -7.61 -5.85 -5.66
CA CYS A 81 -6.51 -4.91 -5.62
C CYS A 81 -5.19 -5.68 -5.65
N SER A 82 -4.28 -5.33 -6.55
CA SER A 82 -2.96 -5.94 -6.65
C SER A 82 -1.85 -4.90 -6.53
N CYS A 83 -0.78 -5.21 -5.80
CA CYS A 83 0.43 -4.40 -5.75
C CYS A 83 1.64 -5.29 -6.00
N HIS A 84 2.37 -4.99 -7.08
CA HIS A 84 3.37 -5.90 -7.64
C HIS A 84 4.79 -5.57 -7.16
N GLN A 85 5.63 -6.61 -7.09
CA GLN A 85 7.09 -6.49 -6.98
C GLN A 85 7.58 -5.68 -5.76
N SER A 86 7.27 -6.18 -4.56
CA SER A 86 7.73 -5.59 -3.30
C SER A 86 8.39 -6.64 -2.40
N ALA A 87 9.35 -6.21 -1.58
CA ALA A 87 9.89 -7.02 -0.49
C ALA A 87 10.06 -6.14 0.75
N PRO A 88 9.47 -6.44 1.92
CA PRO A 88 8.45 -7.47 2.17
C PRO A 88 7.17 -7.22 1.34
N PRO A 89 6.17 -8.13 1.35
CA PRO A 89 4.95 -7.92 0.58
C PRO A 89 4.16 -6.76 1.18
N THR A 90 3.61 -5.90 0.31
CA THR A 90 2.80 -4.76 0.74
C THR A 90 1.55 -5.18 1.52
N SER A 91 1.21 -4.42 2.55
CA SER A 91 -0.08 -4.53 3.23
C SER A 91 -1.12 -3.72 2.45
N LEU A 92 -2.21 -4.39 2.06
CA LEU A 92 -3.31 -3.80 1.30
C LEU A 92 -4.50 -3.50 2.21
N SER A 93 -5.28 -2.47 1.90
CA SER A 93 -6.51 -2.14 2.61
C SER A 93 -7.53 -1.51 1.69
N TRP A 94 -8.80 -1.91 1.85
CA TRP A 94 -9.93 -1.36 1.12
C TRP A 94 -10.67 -0.32 1.95
N PHE A 95 -11.15 0.71 1.25
CA PHE A 95 -12.00 1.76 1.78
C PHE A 95 -13.18 1.98 0.82
N ILE A 96 -14.37 2.16 1.38
CA ILE A 96 -15.59 2.51 0.63
C ILE A 96 -16.11 3.83 1.22
N ASN A 97 -16.27 4.84 0.36
CA ASN A 97 -16.61 6.21 0.76
C ASN A 97 -15.75 6.69 1.93
N ASP A 98 -14.44 6.43 1.83
CA ASP A 98 -13.41 6.79 2.83
C ASP A 98 -13.51 6.07 4.19
N HIS A 99 -14.43 5.12 4.35
CA HIS A 99 -14.50 4.23 5.50
C HIS A 99 -13.77 2.92 5.25
N LYS A 100 -12.92 2.50 6.20
CA LYS A 100 -12.21 1.22 6.11
C LYS A 100 -13.20 0.06 6.07
N VAL A 101 -13.02 -0.82 5.10
CA VAL A 101 -13.85 -2.02 4.95
C VAL A 101 -13.49 -3.03 6.04
N HIS A 102 -14.51 -3.65 6.62
CA HIS A 102 -14.33 -4.69 7.63
C HIS A 102 -13.84 -6.00 7.01
N ASP A 103 -12.95 -6.69 7.72
CA ASP A 103 -12.30 -7.95 7.29
C ASP A 103 -13.26 -9.03 6.76
N LYS A 104 -14.52 -9.09 7.24
CA LYS A 104 -15.55 -10.02 6.74
C LYS A 104 -15.91 -9.85 5.26
N HIS A 105 -15.62 -8.68 4.68
CA HIS A 105 -15.87 -8.36 3.27
C HIS A 105 -14.60 -8.39 2.43
N VAL A 106 -13.47 -8.71 3.07
CA VAL A 106 -12.15 -8.74 2.45
C VAL A 106 -11.75 -10.19 2.25
N LEU A 107 -11.15 -10.49 1.10
CA LEU A 107 -10.61 -11.80 0.77
C LEU A 107 -9.09 -11.69 0.74
N GLU A 108 -8.44 -12.24 1.76
CA GLU A 108 -6.99 -12.29 1.84
C GLU A 108 -6.45 -13.41 0.94
N TYR A 109 -5.47 -13.05 0.11
CA TYR A 109 -4.71 -14.01 -0.69
C TYR A 109 -3.27 -14.05 -0.20
N PRO A 110 -2.63 -15.23 -0.17
CA PRO A 110 -1.20 -15.29 0.12
C PRO A 110 -0.42 -14.47 -0.92
N PRO A 111 0.61 -13.72 -0.52
CA PRO A 111 1.47 -13.02 -1.47
C PRO A 111 2.01 -13.99 -2.52
N ARG A 112 1.96 -13.58 -3.78
CA ARG A 112 2.50 -14.37 -4.89
C ARG A 112 3.99 -14.08 -5.02
N GLU A 113 4.80 -15.13 -5.00
CA GLU A 113 6.25 -15.03 -5.19
C GLU A 113 6.60 -14.85 -6.68
N GLU A 114 7.47 -13.88 -6.96
CA GLU A 114 8.04 -13.55 -8.26
C GLU A 114 9.57 -13.41 -8.11
N GLY A 115 10.25 -14.54 -7.90
CA GLY A 115 11.68 -14.55 -7.55
C GLY A 115 11.89 -14.12 -6.09
N GLU A 116 12.72 -13.11 -5.85
CA GLU A 116 12.94 -12.54 -4.50
C GLU A 116 11.89 -11.49 -4.11
N LEU A 117 10.99 -11.11 -5.03
CA LEU A 117 9.95 -10.12 -4.81
C LEU A 117 8.59 -10.78 -4.69
N MET A 118 7.65 -10.07 -4.08
CA MET A 118 6.29 -10.54 -3.87
C MET A 118 5.25 -9.55 -4.39
N THR A 119 4.17 -10.12 -4.91
CA THR A 119 2.96 -9.42 -5.34
C THR A 119 1.85 -9.68 -4.32
N SER A 120 1.36 -8.63 -3.68
CA SER A 120 0.20 -8.73 -2.77
C SER A 120 -1.09 -8.58 -3.56
N VAL A 121 -2.10 -9.36 -3.20
CA VAL A 121 -3.47 -9.25 -3.77
C VAL A 121 -4.49 -9.27 -2.64
N LEU A 122 -5.49 -8.40 -2.72
CA LEU A 122 -6.58 -8.30 -1.76
C LEU A 122 -7.91 -8.20 -2.49
N GLY A 123 -8.79 -9.18 -2.27
CA GLY A 123 -10.13 -9.18 -2.84
C GLY A 123 -11.10 -8.39 -1.97
N LEU A 124 -12.11 -7.81 -2.61
CA LEU A 124 -13.24 -7.17 -2.00
C LEU A 124 -14.50 -7.88 -2.48
N ARG A 125 -15.31 -8.36 -1.55
CA ARG A 125 -16.62 -8.96 -1.82
C ARG A 125 -17.64 -8.42 -0.83
N ILE A 126 -18.46 -7.49 -1.28
CA ILE A 126 -19.46 -6.81 -0.44
C ILE A 126 -20.78 -6.67 -1.16
N LYS A 127 -21.87 -6.91 -0.43
CA LYS A 127 -23.23 -6.65 -0.92
C LYS A 127 -23.58 -5.18 -0.71
N MET A 128 -24.09 -4.54 -1.74
CA MET A 128 -24.48 -3.15 -1.71
C MET A 128 -25.75 -2.95 -0.89
N GLU A 129 -25.63 -2.13 0.14
CA GLU A 129 -26.69 -1.78 1.08
C GLU A 129 -26.89 -0.26 1.02
N GLU A 130 -28.03 0.18 1.51
CA GLU A 130 -28.44 1.60 1.48
C GLU A 130 -27.44 2.52 2.19
N ARG A 131 -26.80 2.03 3.26
CA ARG A 131 -25.74 2.76 3.98
C ARG A 131 -24.51 3.10 3.11
N HIS A 132 -24.25 2.32 2.05
CA HIS A 132 -23.12 2.56 1.14
C HIS A 132 -23.51 3.54 0.01
N MET A 133 -24.80 3.87 -0.10
CA MET A 133 -25.38 4.66 -1.19
C MET A 133 -25.84 6.06 -0.75
N ALA A 134 -25.27 6.57 0.33
CA ALA A 134 -25.58 7.92 0.83
C ALA A 134 -25.18 9.04 -0.16
N GLU A 135 -24.31 8.73 -1.11
CA GLU A 135 -23.83 9.67 -2.13
C GLU A 135 -24.30 9.25 -3.52
N HIS A 136 -24.20 10.14 -4.52
CA HIS A 136 -24.56 9.83 -5.91
C HIS A 136 -23.58 8.87 -6.62
N ALA A 137 -22.42 8.60 -6.02
CA ALA A 137 -21.43 7.69 -6.55
C ALA A 137 -20.77 6.89 -5.42
N LEU A 138 -20.46 5.63 -5.69
CA LEU A 138 -19.70 4.76 -4.81
C LEU A 138 -18.21 4.97 -5.04
N ARG A 139 -17.48 5.48 -4.05
CA ARG A 139 -16.01 5.59 -4.10
C ARG A 139 -15.37 4.37 -3.47
N VAL A 140 -14.50 3.71 -4.20
CA VAL A 140 -13.71 2.58 -3.72
C VAL A 140 -12.23 2.91 -3.82
N LYS A 141 -11.54 2.90 -2.68
CA LYS A 141 -10.11 3.19 -2.58
C LYS A 141 -9.36 1.96 -2.08
N CYS A 142 -8.31 1.57 -2.79
CA CYS A 142 -7.33 0.61 -2.30
C CYS A 142 -6.05 1.33 -1.91
N VAL A 143 -5.51 1.00 -0.74
CA VAL A 143 -4.26 1.54 -0.21
C VAL A 143 -3.25 0.41 -0.10
N ALA A 144 -2.03 0.63 -0.62
CA ALA A 144 -0.87 -0.23 -0.44
C ALA A 144 0.17 0.46 0.42
N SER A 145 0.70 -0.28 1.41
CA SER A 145 1.63 0.25 2.39
C SER A 145 2.79 -0.72 2.67
N LEU A 146 3.98 -0.14 2.87
CA LEU A 146 5.13 -0.79 3.50
C LEU A 146 5.63 0.15 4.58
N ASP A 147 5.15 -0.03 5.81
CA ASP A 147 5.48 0.88 6.90
C ASP A 147 6.98 0.85 7.24
N PRO A 148 7.65 2.01 7.35
CA PRO A 148 7.15 3.39 7.27
C PRO A 148 7.51 4.11 5.94
N VAL A 149 7.97 3.36 4.93
CA VAL A 149 8.72 3.91 3.77
C VAL A 149 7.88 4.08 2.51
N PHE A 150 6.72 3.43 2.41
CA PHE A 150 5.88 3.50 1.22
C PHE A 150 4.39 3.53 1.56
N TRP A 151 3.68 4.45 0.91
CA TRP A 151 2.23 4.57 0.97
C TRP A 151 1.69 5.11 -0.36
N ARG A 152 0.85 4.33 -1.04
CA ARG A 152 0.19 4.72 -2.30
C ARG A 152 -1.23 4.19 -2.32
N SER A 153 -2.10 4.85 -3.07
CA SER A 153 -3.49 4.44 -3.23
C SER A 153 -3.97 4.58 -4.68
N GLN A 154 -4.95 3.78 -5.05
CA GLN A 154 -5.79 3.99 -6.23
C GLN A 154 -7.24 4.10 -5.78
N GLU A 155 -7.98 5.02 -6.39
CA GLU A 155 -9.39 5.24 -6.14
C GLU A 155 -10.19 5.14 -7.44
N GLU A 156 -11.37 4.56 -7.35
CA GLU A 156 -12.31 4.39 -8.44
C GLU A 156 -13.70 4.82 -7.99
N SER A 157 -14.46 5.47 -8.87
CA SER A 157 -15.82 5.93 -8.60
C SER A 157 -16.81 5.27 -9.55
N PHE A 158 -17.90 4.73 -9.02
CA PHE A 158 -18.97 4.11 -9.80
C PHE A 158 -20.27 4.88 -9.62
N PRO A 159 -21.03 5.16 -10.69
CA PRO A 159 -22.33 5.80 -10.55
C PRO A 159 -23.31 4.86 -9.84
N ILE A 160 -24.12 5.39 -8.93
CA ILE A 160 -25.18 4.61 -8.29
C ILE A 160 -26.46 4.79 -9.11
N ILE A 161 -27.05 3.67 -9.56
CA ILE A 161 -28.32 3.68 -10.25
C ILE A 161 -29.42 3.51 -9.20
N GLN A 162 -30.27 4.53 -9.08
CA GLN A 162 -31.51 4.43 -8.33
C GLN A 162 -32.60 3.91 -9.25
N ASP A 163 -33.21 2.78 -8.89
CA ASP A 163 -34.43 2.34 -9.54
C ASP A 163 -35.54 3.31 -9.10
N PHE A 164 -35.93 4.23 -9.99
CA PHE A 164 -37.18 4.95 -9.81
C PHE A 164 -38.32 3.94 -9.99
N PRO A 165 -39.18 3.74 -8.98
CA PRO A 165 -40.41 2.98 -9.19
C PRO A 165 -41.16 3.64 -10.34
N LEU A 166 -41.51 2.87 -11.37
CA LEU A 166 -42.44 3.32 -12.40
C LEU A 166 -43.71 3.79 -11.67
N PRO A 167 -44.19 5.02 -11.90
CA PRO A 167 -45.50 5.41 -11.39
C PRO A 167 -46.54 4.44 -11.98
N ASP A 168 -47.37 3.86 -11.11
CA ASP A 168 -48.51 3.03 -11.53
C ASP A 168 -49.36 3.85 -12.51
N ASP A 169 -49.39 3.43 -13.77
CA ASP A 169 -50.03 4.16 -14.86
C ASP A 169 -51.56 4.02 -14.76
N GLY A 170 -52.15 4.99 -14.06
CA GLY A 170 -53.59 5.23 -14.00
C GLY A 170 -53.91 6.68 -14.32
N SER A 171 -53.32 7.28 -15.38
CA SER A 171 -53.78 8.57 -15.89
C SER A 171 -53.26 8.87 -17.29
N SER A 172 -54.16 8.86 -18.28
CA SER A 172 -53.96 9.46 -19.60
C SER A 172 -53.40 10.88 -19.49
N GLY A 173 -52.13 11.05 -19.87
CA GLY A 173 -51.47 12.34 -20.04
C GLY A 173 -51.01 12.49 -21.48
N VAL A 174 -51.53 13.50 -22.17
CA VAL A 174 -51.14 13.86 -23.54
C VAL A 174 -49.68 14.32 -23.55
N ALA A 175 -48.82 13.60 -24.29
CA ALA A 175 -47.44 13.99 -24.51
C ALA A 175 -47.36 15.16 -25.48
N VAL A 176 -46.86 16.31 -25.01
CA VAL A 176 -46.43 17.43 -25.87
C VAL A 176 -44.93 17.29 -26.08
N ALA A 177 -44.51 17.02 -27.31
CA ALA A 177 -43.10 17.00 -27.70
C ALA A 177 -42.60 18.42 -28.03
N PRO A 178 -41.40 18.83 -27.57
CA PRO A 178 -40.66 19.90 -28.22
C PRO A 178 -39.75 19.35 -29.31
N SER A 179 -39.79 20.03 -30.44
CA SER A 179 -38.97 19.85 -31.64
C SER A 179 -37.47 20.00 -31.37
N THR A 180 -36.73 19.13 -32.05
CA THR A 180 -35.29 19.09 -32.26
C THR A 180 -34.69 20.42 -32.74
N THR A 181 -33.51 20.76 -32.21
CA THR A 181 -32.43 21.39 -33.00
C THR A 181 -31.09 20.96 -32.38
N GLY A 182 -30.29 20.26 -33.17
CA GLY A 182 -29.01 19.70 -32.73
C GLY A 182 -27.85 20.69 -32.73
N LYS A 183 -26.82 20.37 -31.95
CA LYS A 183 -25.41 20.65 -32.29
C LYS A 183 -24.48 19.85 -31.36
N CYS A 184 -23.79 18.85 -31.88
CA CYS A 184 -22.59 18.29 -31.24
C CYS A 184 -21.44 19.23 -31.52
N ILE A 185 -20.85 19.82 -30.47
CA ILE A 185 -19.60 20.57 -30.55
C ILE A 185 -18.58 19.83 -29.70
N LEU A 186 -17.64 19.17 -30.37
CA LEU A 186 -16.38 18.74 -29.77
C LEU A 186 -15.67 19.97 -29.22
N SER A 187 -15.47 20.02 -27.90
CA SER A 187 -14.54 20.96 -27.28
C SER A 187 -13.64 20.21 -26.32
N ARG A 188 -12.34 20.40 -26.54
CA ARG A 188 -11.24 19.87 -25.74
C ARG A 188 -10.67 21.04 -24.95
N PRO A 189 -10.67 21.03 -23.60
CA PRO A 189 -9.77 21.88 -22.85
C PRO A 189 -8.55 21.08 -22.39
N SER A 190 -7.41 21.66 -22.69
CA SER A 190 -6.07 21.33 -22.24
C SER A 190 -5.84 21.77 -20.80
N SER A 191 -5.29 20.88 -19.97
CA SER A 191 -4.38 21.13 -18.84
C SER A 191 -3.65 19.78 -18.60
N ARG A 192 -2.34 19.56 -18.76
CA ARG A 192 -1.15 20.31 -18.31
C ARG A 192 -1.42 20.91 -16.92
N ASP A 193 -0.96 20.37 -15.81
CA ASP A 193 0.21 19.55 -15.57
C ASP A 193 0.03 18.80 -14.24
N PHE A 194 0.28 17.50 -14.22
CA PHE A 194 1.02 16.87 -13.12
C PHE A 194 1.71 15.65 -13.71
N GLN A 195 2.76 15.93 -14.46
CA GLN A 195 3.73 14.93 -14.87
C GLN A 195 4.42 14.45 -13.59
N ALA A 196 3.89 13.39 -12.99
CA ALA A 196 4.65 12.62 -12.00
C ALA A 196 5.92 12.13 -12.73
N PRO A 197 7.12 12.39 -12.19
CA PRO A 197 8.36 12.05 -12.88
C PRO A 197 8.37 10.55 -13.19
N SER A 198 8.44 10.26 -14.48
CA SER A 198 8.44 8.92 -15.08
C SER A 198 9.77 8.18 -14.94
N GLN A 199 10.59 8.55 -13.96
CA GLN A 199 11.83 7.83 -13.63
C GLN A 199 12.05 7.91 -12.12
N LEU A 200 11.39 7.01 -11.38
CA LEU A 200 12.06 6.45 -10.23
C LEU A 200 13.18 5.58 -10.79
N PRO A 201 14.45 5.80 -10.40
CA PRO A 201 15.52 4.88 -10.76
C PRO A 201 15.19 3.50 -10.18
N LEU A 202 15.90 2.48 -10.67
CA LEU A 202 15.94 1.10 -10.16
C LEU A 202 15.43 0.94 -8.72
N PRO A 203 14.70 -0.16 -8.40
CA PRO A 203 14.02 -0.36 -7.13
C PRO A 203 14.86 0.20 -5.97
N CYS A 204 14.39 1.30 -5.37
CA CYS A 204 15.12 1.95 -4.31
C CYS A 204 15.17 0.99 -3.12
N ILE A 205 16.37 0.48 -2.84
CA ILE A 205 16.63 -0.38 -1.70
C ILE A 205 16.73 0.52 -0.48
N LEU A 206 15.74 0.42 0.41
CA LEU A 206 15.74 1.16 1.67
C LEU A 206 16.06 0.22 2.83
N MET A 207 16.77 0.76 3.81
CA MET A 207 17.18 0.03 5.01
C MET A 207 16.50 0.63 6.23
N LYS A 208 15.90 -0.21 7.07
CA LYS A 208 15.39 0.19 8.38
C LYS A 208 16.18 -0.52 9.48
N ILE A 209 16.68 0.27 10.41
CA ILE A 209 17.35 -0.21 11.62
C ILE A 209 16.39 -0.02 12.79
N ARG A 210 15.99 -1.11 13.45
CA ARG A 210 15.23 -1.06 14.70
C ARG A 210 16.19 -1.20 15.87
N LEU A 211 16.59 -0.08 16.47
CA LEU A 211 17.51 -0.06 17.61
C LEU A 211 16.74 -0.28 18.92
N SER A 212 17.26 -1.18 19.78
CA SER A 212 16.97 -1.21 21.21
C SER A 212 17.62 0.03 21.85
N ARG A 213 16.89 0.79 22.66
CA ARG A 213 17.45 1.98 23.34
C ARG A 213 18.63 1.58 24.28
N ASN A 214 19.73 2.34 24.19
CA ASN A 214 20.76 2.57 25.22
C ASN A 214 21.73 1.44 25.63
N VAL A 215 22.41 0.82 24.67
CA VAL A 215 23.48 -0.16 24.96
C VAL A 215 24.74 0.47 25.55
N LEU A 216 25.24 1.54 24.94
CA LEU A 216 26.53 2.14 25.32
C LEU A 216 26.47 2.76 26.72
N HIS A 217 25.33 3.40 27.02
CA HIS A 217 25.10 4.06 28.31
C HIS A 217 24.85 3.04 29.44
N GLU A 218 24.30 1.86 29.11
CA GLU A 218 24.06 0.80 30.09
C GLU A 218 25.31 -0.07 30.32
N ALA A 219 26.18 -0.21 29.31
CA ALA A 219 27.49 -0.84 29.43
C ALA A 219 28.44 -0.05 30.36
N VAL A 220 28.58 1.27 30.12
CA VAL A 220 29.43 2.15 30.94
C VAL A 220 28.92 2.23 32.38
N ARG A 221 27.59 2.30 32.58
CA ARG A 221 27.00 2.28 33.93
C ARG A 221 27.21 0.98 34.70
N ARG A 222 27.40 -0.15 34.01
CA ARG A 222 27.66 -1.46 34.65
C ARG A 222 29.14 -1.68 34.96
N SER A 223 30.05 -1.08 34.19
CA SER A 223 31.48 -1.11 34.50
C SER A 223 31.89 -0.19 35.65
N GLU A 224 31.17 0.92 35.89
CA GLU A 224 31.49 1.90 36.96
C GLU A 224 30.94 1.53 38.35
N ARG A 225 30.20 0.41 38.49
CA ARG A 225 29.59 -0.04 39.76
C ARG A 225 30.32 -1.21 40.43
N GLN A 226 31.50 -1.59 39.94
CA GLN A 226 32.34 -2.65 40.53
C GLN A 226 33.71 -2.12 40.94
#